data_AF-A0A2X5PM05-F1
#
_entry.id   AF-A0A2X5PM05-F1
#
_cell.length_a   1.000
_cell.length_b   1.000
_cell.length_c   1.000
_cell.angle_alpha   90.00
_cell.angle_beta   90.00
_cell.angle_gamma   90.00
#
_symmetry.space_group_name_H-M   'P 1'
#
loop_
_entity.id
_entity.type
_entity.pdbx_description
1 polymer ?
#
loop_
_entity_poly.entity_id
_entity_poly.type
_entity_poly.pdbx_seq_one_letter_code
_entity_poly.pdbx_strand_id
1 'polypeptide(L)'
;MGVQSKSHLFGCSSVHRVRSKTARTDLTPDQFLALKETQDYLKEHPEAVSVDGDDIFASEALCRRYIHLLGNKKLKKAFRKAMANK
;
A
#
# COMPACT_ATOMS: atom_id res chain seq x y z
N MET A 1 28.02 40.12 6.88
CA MET A 1 27.61 40.23 5.46
C MET A 1 27.21 38.83 5.01
N GLY A 2 25.96 38.46 4.72
CA GLY A 2 24.72 39.22 4.63
C GLY A 2 23.53 38.39 5.13
N VAL A 3 22.66 39.09 5.85
CA VAL A 3 21.32 38.65 6.25
C VAL A 3 20.42 38.82 5.04
N GLN A 4 19.88 37.74 4.48
CA GLN A 4 18.76 37.82 3.54
C GLN A 4 17.46 37.70 4.34
N SER A 5 16.92 38.84 4.76
CA SER A 5 15.53 38.95 5.18
C SER A 5 14.63 38.86 3.94
N LYS A 6 13.76 37.85 3.89
CA LYS A 6 12.53 37.96 3.10
C LYS A 6 11.43 38.43 4.04
N SER A 7 11.31 39.75 4.14
CA SER A 7 10.18 40.44 4.73
C SER A 7 8.98 40.36 3.77
N HIS A 8 8.21 39.28 3.85
CA HIS A 8 6.78 39.17 3.49
C HIS A 8 6.41 37.70 3.23
N LEU A 9 6.16 36.94 4.29
CA LEU A 9 5.22 35.83 4.23
C LEU A 9 4.57 35.72 5.60
N PHE A 10 3.51 36.50 5.81
CA PHE A 10 2.46 36.12 6.75
C PHE A 10 1.76 34.89 6.18
N GLY A 11 2.37 33.73 6.38
CA GLY A 11 1.80 32.44 6.03
C GLY A 11 1.22 31.81 7.28
N CYS A 12 -0.06 32.09 7.57
CA CYS A 12 -0.83 31.23 8.46
C CYS A 12 -0.91 29.85 7.80
N SER A 13 0.02 28.97 8.14
CA SER A 13 -0.02 27.56 7.75
C SER A 13 -0.23 26.74 9.02
N SER A 14 -1.44 26.85 9.57
CA SER A 14 -1.98 25.78 10.42
C SER A 14 -2.17 24.55 9.52
N VAL A 15 -1.08 23.81 9.30
CA VAL A 15 -1.15 22.47 8.75
C VAL A 15 -1.77 21.65 9.87
N HIS A 16 -3.10 21.58 9.91
CA HIS A 16 -3.80 20.54 10.64
C HIS A 16 -3.27 19.23 10.07
N ARG A 17 -2.26 18.70 10.76
CA ARG A 17 -1.70 17.38 10.51
C ARG A 17 -2.79 16.42 10.92
N VAL A 18 -3.76 16.22 10.03
CA VAL A 18 -4.72 15.14 10.12
C VAL A 18 -3.85 13.90 10.18
N ARG A 19 -3.60 13.41 11.39
CA ARG A 19 -3.10 12.05 11.60
C ARG A 19 -4.26 11.20 11.09
N SER A 20 -4.28 10.97 9.78
CA SER A 20 -4.99 9.84 9.22
C SER A 20 -4.35 8.66 9.93
N LYS A 21 -5.00 8.24 11.03
CA LYS A 21 -4.87 6.90 11.56
C LYS A 21 -5.28 6.06 10.36
N THR A 22 -4.31 5.74 9.51
CA THR A 22 -4.49 4.78 8.44
C THR A 22 -4.85 3.55 9.24
N ALA A 23 -6.14 3.21 9.25
CA ALA A 23 -6.62 2.03 9.90
C ALA A 23 -5.74 0.92 9.31
N ARG A 24 -4.84 0.40 10.14
CA ARG A 24 -4.14 -0.83 9.82
C ARG A 24 -5.26 -1.83 9.82
N THR A 25 -5.80 -2.09 8.64
CA THR A 25 -6.67 -3.22 8.43
C THR A 25 -5.76 -4.41 8.64
N ASP A 26 -5.96 -5.12 9.74
CA ASP A 26 -5.31 -6.41 10.00
C ASP A 26 -5.96 -7.44 9.06
N LEU A 27 -5.83 -7.20 7.76
CA LEU A 27 -6.43 -8.01 6.71
C LEU A 27 -5.52 -9.21 6.49
N THR A 28 -5.98 -10.40 6.88
CA THR A 28 -5.23 -11.63 6.60
C THR A 28 -5.27 -11.95 5.10
N PRO A 29 -4.31 -12.74 4.57
CA PRO A 29 -4.34 -13.16 3.17
C PRO A 29 -5.66 -13.86 2.80
N ASP A 30 -6.19 -14.70 3.69
CA ASP A 30 -7.47 -15.38 3.48
C ASP A 30 -8.65 -14.41 3.39
N GLN A 31 -8.67 -13.39 4.26
CA GLN A 31 -9.69 -12.34 4.23
C GLN A 31 -9.59 -11.52 2.94
N PHE A 32 -8.38 -11.28 2.43
CA PHE A 32 -8.17 -10.58 1.17
C PHE A 32 -8.68 -11.39 -0.04
N LEU A 33 -8.45 -12.70 -0.04
CA LEU A 33 -8.95 -13.60 -1.09
C LEU A 33 -10.48 -13.77 -1.02
N ALA A 34 -11.06 -13.64 0.17
CA ALA A 34 -12.50 -13.65 0.37
C ALA A 34 -13.20 -12.35 -0.06
N LEU A 35 -12.47 -11.26 -0.35
CA LEU A 35 -13.08 -10.03 -0.85
C LEU A 35 -13.70 -10.27 -2.22
N LYS A 36 -14.93 -9.77 -2.40
CA LYS A 36 -15.68 -9.88 -3.66
C LYS A 36 -14.89 -9.38 -4.88
N GLU A 37 -14.22 -8.23 -4.72
CA GLU A 37 -13.37 -7.66 -5.78
C GLU A 37 -12.19 -8.57 -6.16
N THR A 38 -11.61 -9.26 -5.19
CA THR A 38 -10.51 -10.21 -5.43
C THR A 38 -11.05 -11.46 -6.11
N GLN A 39 -12.20 -11.99 -5.68
CA GLN A 39 -12.83 -13.15 -6.30
C GLN A 39 -13.26 -12.89 -7.74
N ASP A 40 -13.82 -11.71 -8.03
CA ASP A 40 -14.22 -11.34 -9.38
C ASP A 40 -13.01 -11.22 -10.31
N TYR A 41 -11.89 -10.67 -9.80
CA TYR A 41 -10.62 -10.66 -10.54
C TYR A 41 -10.06 -12.06 -10.78
N LEU A 42 -10.18 -12.98 -9.81
CA LEU A 42 -9.73 -14.37 -9.96
C LEU A 42 -10.58 -15.18 -10.94
N LYS A 43 -11.84 -14.82 -11.15
CA LYS A 43 -12.68 -15.45 -12.20
C LYS A 43 -12.18 -15.08 -13.60
N GLU A 44 -11.71 -13.85 -13.76
CA GLU A 44 -11.17 -13.35 -15.03
C GLU A 44 -9.72 -13.82 -15.27
N HIS A 45 -8.95 -13.99 -14.19
CA HIS A 45 -7.54 -14.38 -14.21
C HIS A 45 -7.25 -15.49 -13.19
N PRO A 46 -7.62 -16.75 -13.47
CA PRO A 46 -7.40 -17.87 -12.55
C PRO A 46 -5.90 -18.14 -12.31
N GLU A 47 -5.02 -17.77 -13.25
CA GLU A 47 -3.57 -17.88 -13.12
C GLU A 47 -2.96 -16.89 -12.12
N ALA A 48 -3.74 -15.91 -11.64
CA ALA A 48 -3.23 -14.86 -10.77
C ALA A 48 -3.00 -15.33 -9.33
N VAL A 49 -3.55 -16.48 -8.92
CA VAL A 49 -3.27 -17.10 -7.62
C VAL A 49 -3.04 -18.58 -7.81
N SER A 50 -1.94 -19.08 -7.24
CA SER A 50 -1.66 -20.51 -7.14
C SER A 50 -1.42 -20.87 -5.68
N VAL A 51 -2.11 -21.91 -5.22
CA VAL A 51 -1.92 -22.48 -3.88
C VAL A 51 -1.06 -23.73 -4.06
N ASP A 52 0.12 -23.74 -3.44
CA ASP A 52 1.01 -24.90 -3.43
C ASP A 52 1.25 -25.31 -1.97
N GLY A 53 0.52 -26.35 -1.54
CA GLY A 53 0.49 -26.75 -0.13
C GLY A 53 -0.08 -25.67 0.79
N ASP A 54 0.73 -25.23 1.75
CA ASP A 54 0.40 -24.16 2.70
C ASP A 54 0.77 -22.75 2.19
N ASP A 55 1.46 -22.66 1.05
CA ASP A 55 1.93 -21.39 0.49
C ASP A 55 0.97 -20.85 -0.58
N ILE A 56 0.61 -19.58 -0.43
CA ILE A 56 -0.24 -18.85 -1.39
C ILE A 56 0.66 -17.93 -2.24
N PHE A 57 0.80 -18.26 -3.50
CA PHE A 57 1.47 -17.42 -4.48
C PHE A 57 0.43 -16.56 -5.19
N ALA A 58 0.64 -15.25 -5.18
CA ALA A 58 -0.21 -14.30 -5.87
C ALA A 58 0.58 -13.49 -6.90
N SER A 59 -0.09 -13.07 -7.96
CA SER A 59 0.47 -12.21 -8.97
C SER A 59 0.92 -10.87 -8.37
N GLU A 60 1.87 -10.22 -9.04
CA GLU A 60 2.36 -8.91 -8.59
C GLU A 60 1.23 -7.90 -8.39
N ALA A 61 0.24 -7.90 -9.28
CA ALA A 61 -0.90 -7.00 -9.22
C ALA A 61 -1.72 -7.19 -7.92
N LEU A 62 -1.96 -8.45 -7.54
CA LEU A 62 -2.69 -8.80 -6.32
C LEU A 62 -1.86 -8.48 -5.07
N CYS A 63 -0.56 -8.78 -5.04
CA CYS A 63 0.31 -8.38 -3.94
C CYS A 63 0.34 -6.87 -3.74
N ARG A 64 0.38 -6.08 -4.83
CA ARG A 64 0.33 -4.61 -4.76
C ARG A 64 -0.99 -4.11 -4.17
N ARG A 65 -2.12 -4.70 -4.55
CA ARG A 65 -3.45 -4.39 -3.98
C ARG A 65 -3.51 -4.75 -2.50
N TYR A 66 -3.11 -5.96 -2.14
CA TYR A 66 -3.10 -6.42 -0.76
C TYR A 66 -2.27 -5.50 0.16
N ILE A 67 -1.03 -5.19 -0.24
CA ILE A 67 -0.16 -4.29 0.53
C ILE A 67 -0.69 -2.85 0.57
N HIS A 68 -1.41 -2.42 -0.46
CA HIS A 68 -2.05 -1.12 -0.46
C HIS A 68 -3.19 -1.05 0.57
N LEU A 69 -4.03 -2.09 0.63
CA LEU A 69 -5.15 -2.20 1.56
C LEU A 69 -4.67 -2.26 3.01
N LEU A 70 -3.59 -3.00 3.29
CA LEU A 70 -2.96 -3.05 4.63
C LEU A 70 -2.50 -1.68 5.16
N GLY A 71 -2.34 -0.68 4.29
CA GLY A 71 -1.91 0.68 4.67
C GLY A 71 -0.47 0.77 5.22
N ASN A 72 0.29 -0.34 5.17
CA ASN A 72 1.63 -0.40 5.77
C ASN A 72 2.71 0.12 4.80
N LYS A 73 3.08 1.40 4.98
CA LYS A 73 4.09 2.09 4.14
C LYS A 73 5.46 1.39 4.13
N LYS A 74 5.86 0.73 5.23
CA LYS A 74 7.14 0.01 5.31
C LYS A 74 7.12 -1.22 4.39
N LEU A 75 6.07 -2.04 4.48
CA LEU A 75 5.87 -3.19 3.61
C LEU A 75 5.75 -2.77 2.14
N LYS A 76 5.00 -1.70 1.86
CA LYS A 76 4.88 -1.15 0.50
C LYS A 76 6.24 -0.76 -0.09
N LYS A 77 7.11 -0.13 0.72
CA LYS A 77 8.47 0.25 0.28
C LYS A 77 9.37 -0.98 0.10
N ALA A 78 9.30 -1.94 1.02
CA ALA A 78 10.08 -3.18 0.94
C ALA A 78 9.72 -3.98 -0.32
N PHE A 79 8.42 -4.16 -0.58
CA PHE A 79 7.93 -4.84 -1.77
C PHE A 79 8.37 -4.15 -3.06
N ARG A 80 8.23 -2.82 -3.14
CA ARG A 80 8.72 -2.06 -4.31
C ARG A 80 10.22 -2.24 -4.55
N LYS A 81 11.03 -2.26 -3.48
CA LYS A 81 12.47 -2.48 -3.58
C LYS A 81 12.79 -3.90 -4.07
N ALA A 82 12.08 -4.90 -3.56
CA ALA A 82 12.23 -6.29 -3.99
C ALA A 82 11.90 -6.47 -5.48
N MET A 83 10.83 -5.81 -5.96
CA MET A 83 10.43 -5.88 -7.38
C MET A 83 11.31 -5.04 -8.31
N ALA A 84 11.90 -3.94 -7.83
CA ALA A 84 12.82 -3.12 -8.63
C ALA A 84 14.20 -3.76 -8.84
N ASN A 85 14.52 -4.78 -8.04
CA ASN A 85 15.79 -5.52 -8.11
C ASN A 85 15.65 -6.88 -8.82
N LYS A 86 14.52 -7.11 -9.49
CA LYS A 86 14.22 -8.30 -10.29
C LYS A 86 14.54 -8.03 -11.75
#